data_AF-E1NRL2-F1
#
_entry.id   AF-E1NRL2-F1
#
_cell.length_a   1.000
_cell.length_b   1.000
_cell.length_c   1.000
_cell.angle_alpha   90.00
_cell.angle_beta   90.00
_cell.angle_gamma   90.00
#
_symmetry.space_group_name_H-M   'P 1'
#
loop_
_entity.id
_entity.type
_entity.pdbx_description
1 polymer ?
#
loop_
_entity_poly.entity_id
_entity_poly.type
_entity_poly.pdbx_seq_one_letter_code
_entity_poly.pdbx_strand_id
1 'polypeptide(L)'
;MTAENGIFTLLIKGGLKPKSRLLPATINFSYGNYLINTNYCGLSVLRNYKVVHQLEHIYFDFKGNAYANYLLDLVDHAYADYQPLGKKLLFSF
;
A
#
# COMPACT_ATOMS: atom_id res chain seq x y z
N MET A 1 2.05 2.36 -0.06
CA MET A 1 2.31 3.83 -0.07
C MET A 1 1.19 4.57 0.63
N THR A 2 1.46 5.74 1.22
CA THR A 2 0.43 6.66 1.76
C THR A 2 0.62 8.06 1.20
N ALA A 3 -0.45 8.86 1.19
CA ALA A 3 -0.38 10.24 0.70
C ALA A 3 0.52 11.13 1.57
N GLU A 4 0.63 10.83 2.86
CA GLU A 4 1.38 11.66 3.83
C GLU A 4 2.87 11.30 3.87
N ASN A 5 3.19 10.01 3.79
CA ASN A 5 4.53 9.48 4.08
C ASN A 5 5.16 8.76 2.89
N GLY A 6 4.53 8.74 1.71
CA GLY A 6 5.11 8.10 0.52
C GLY A 6 5.17 6.57 0.62
N ILE A 7 6.19 5.97 0.01
CA ILE A 7 6.46 4.52 0.06
C ILE A 7 7.32 4.21 1.28
N PHE A 8 7.01 3.12 1.96
CA PHE A 8 7.82 2.58 3.06
C PHE A 8 7.37 1.15 3.38
N THR A 9 8.26 0.38 4.00
CA THR A 9 7.98 -1.00 4.38
C THR A 9 7.21 -1.10 5.71
N LEU A 10 6.27 -2.05 5.78
CA LEU A 10 5.32 -2.17 6.87
C LEU A 10 5.20 -3.61 7.37
N LEU A 11 5.44 -3.82 8.66
CA LEU A 11 5.28 -5.09 9.34
C LEU A 11 3.85 -5.29 9.83
N ILE A 12 3.20 -6.35 9.36
CA ILE A 12 1.83 -6.72 9.74
C ILE A 12 1.87 -7.94 10.67
N LYS A 13 1.97 -7.69 11.98
CA LYS A 13 2.08 -8.76 12.98
C LYS A 13 0.82 -9.61 13.01
N GLY A 14 0.93 -10.89 12.65
CA GLY A 14 -0.19 -11.82 12.62
C GLY A 14 -1.20 -11.55 11.50
N GLY A 15 -0.82 -10.80 10.46
CA GLY A 15 -1.71 -10.47 9.33
C GLY A 15 -2.26 -11.72 8.62
N LEU A 16 -1.42 -12.75 8.47
CA LEU A 16 -1.76 -13.98 7.75
C LEU A 16 -2.36 -15.09 8.65
N LYS A 17 -2.60 -14.83 9.94
CA LYS A 17 -3.24 -15.81 10.81
C LYS A 17 -4.70 -16.03 10.39
N PRO A 18 -5.24 -17.25 10.51
CA PRO A 18 -6.67 -17.48 10.34
C PRO A 18 -7.49 -16.53 11.22
N LYS A 19 -8.55 -15.94 10.66
CA LYS A 19 -9.42 -14.94 11.34
C LYS A 19 -8.70 -13.66 11.76
N SER A 20 -7.53 -13.36 11.20
CA SER A 20 -6.86 -12.09 11.45
C SER A 20 -7.74 -10.94 11.00
N ARG A 21 -7.98 -10.00 11.93
CA ARG A 21 -8.68 -8.75 11.62
C ARG A 21 -7.88 -7.86 10.67
N LEU A 22 -6.61 -8.16 10.42
CA LEU A 22 -5.73 -7.39 9.53
C LEU A 22 -5.62 -7.99 8.12
N LEU A 23 -6.18 -9.19 7.88
CA LEU A 23 -6.07 -9.86 6.59
C LEU A 23 -6.54 -9.00 5.40
N PRO A 24 -7.63 -8.21 5.50
CA PRO A 24 -8.04 -7.35 4.38
C PRO A 24 -7.01 -6.27 4.02
N ALA A 25 -6.21 -5.82 4.98
CA ALA A 25 -5.13 -4.85 4.74
C ALA A 25 -3.90 -5.44 4.06
N THR A 26 -3.83 -6.77 3.88
CA THR A 26 -2.71 -7.44 3.20
C THR A 26 -3.00 -7.73 1.73
N ILE A 27 -4.17 -7.33 1.23
CA ILE A 27 -4.61 -7.63 -0.13
C ILE A 27 -4.01 -6.59 -1.08
N ASN A 28 -3.36 -7.06 -2.15
CA ASN A 28 -2.81 -6.19 -3.18
C ASN A 28 -3.91 -5.39 -3.89
N PHE A 29 -3.52 -4.30 -4.56
CA PHE A 29 -4.47 -3.44 -5.29
C PHE A 29 -5.67 -3.02 -4.44
N SER A 30 -5.41 -2.65 -3.19
CA SER A 30 -6.41 -2.13 -2.28
C SER A 30 -5.96 -0.78 -1.72
N TYR A 31 -6.92 0.07 -1.40
CA TYR A 31 -6.68 1.38 -0.81
C TYR A 31 -7.63 1.63 0.35
N GLY A 32 -7.24 2.51 1.27
CA GLY A 32 -8.00 2.69 2.48
C GLY A 32 -7.30 3.54 3.53
N ASN A 33 -7.92 3.57 4.71
CA ASN A 33 -7.44 4.32 5.85
C ASN A 33 -6.78 3.38 6.85
N TYR A 34 -5.48 3.57 7.06
CA TYR A 34 -4.65 2.71 7.90
C TYR A 34 -4.15 3.45 9.13
N LEU A 35 -4.15 2.79 10.28
CA LEU A 35 -3.51 3.27 11.51
C LEU A 35 -2.15 2.59 11.63
N ILE A 36 -1.09 3.36 11.46
CA ILE A 36 0.28 2.87 11.38
C ILE A 36 1.10 3.50 12.52
N ASN A 37 1.90 2.67 13.17
CA ASN A 37 2.94 3.15 14.07
C ASN A 37 4.23 3.35 13.26
N THR A 38 4.49 4.58 12.84
CA THR A 38 5.59 4.91 11.93
C THR A 38 6.95 4.82 12.64
N ASN A 39 7.92 4.20 11.99
CA ASN A 39 9.32 4.19 12.38
C ASN A 39 10.19 4.58 11.19
N TYR A 40 10.78 5.78 11.22
CA TYR A 40 11.62 6.30 10.14
C TYR A 40 13.00 5.63 10.05
N CYS A 41 13.41 4.94 11.12
CA CYS A 41 14.71 4.25 11.20
C CYS A 41 14.51 2.73 11.35
N GLY A 42 13.58 2.16 10.58
CA GLY A 42 13.30 0.73 10.58
C GLY A 42 11.90 0.40 10.06
N LEU A 43 11.39 -0.77 10.46
CA LEU A 43 10.07 -1.22 10.03
C LEU A 43 8.95 -0.53 10.80
N SER A 44 8.05 0.11 10.07
CA SER A 44 6.76 0.56 10.58
C SER A 44 5.84 -0.62 10.88
N VAL A 45 4.85 -0.45 11.76
CA VAL A 45 3.94 -1.55 12.16
C VAL A 45 2.48 -1.17 11.93
N LEU A 46 1.72 -2.06 11.29
CA LEU A 46 0.28 -1.89 11.13
C LEU A 46 -0.41 -2.15 12.47
N ARG A 47 -1.17 -1.16 12.95
CA ARG A 47 -1.96 -1.32 14.18
C ARG A 47 -3.39 -1.72 13.85
N ASN A 48 -4.01 -1.06 12.89
CA ASN A 48 -5.38 -1.33 12.47
C ASN A 48 -5.67 -0.69 11.09
N TYR A 49 -6.85 -0.97 10.53
CA TYR A 49 -7.43 -0.20 9.42
C TYR A 49 -8.88 0.16 9.75
N LYS A 50 -9.44 1.17 9.07
CA LYS A 50 -10.86 1.53 9.20
C LYS A 50 -11.68 0.98 8.03
N VAL A 51 -11.25 1.30 6.81
CA VAL A 51 -11.93 0.91 5.56
C VAL A 51 -10.85 0.50 4.57
N VAL A 52 -11.12 -0.57 3.84
CA VAL A 52 -10.30 -1.05 2.72
C VAL A 52 -11.23 -1.32 1.54
N HIS A 53 -10.91 -0.75 0.39
CA HIS A 53 -11.57 -0.99 -0.88
C HIS A 53 -10.61 -1.74 -1.80
N GLN A 54 -11.10 -2.79 -2.45
CA GLN A 54 -10.32 -3.57 -3.40
C GLN A 54 -10.64 -3.13 -4.82
N LEU A 55 -9.62 -3.05 -5.66
CA LEU A 55 -9.75 -2.81 -7.09
C LEU A 55 -9.94 -4.15 -7.82
N GLU A 56 -11.03 -4.86 -7.53
CA GLU A 56 -11.25 -6.25 -7.98
C GLU A 56 -11.12 -6.43 -9.50
N HIS A 57 -11.56 -5.43 -10.27
CA HIS A 57 -11.51 -5.47 -11.74
C HIS A 57 -10.07 -5.63 -12.28
N ILE A 58 -9.06 -5.12 -11.56
CA ILE A 58 -7.66 -5.17 -12.00
C ILE A 58 -7.08 -6.58 -12.00
N TYR A 59 -7.73 -7.52 -11.31
CA TYR A 59 -7.31 -8.92 -11.30
C TYR A 59 -7.77 -9.68 -12.55
N PHE A 60 -8.84 -9.21 -13.20
CA PHE A 60 -9.40 -9.83 -14.41
C PHE A 60 -8.89 -9.17 -15.69
N ASP A 61 -8.44 -7.92 -15.63
CA ASP A 61 -7.77 -7.24 -16.74
C ASP A 61 -6.26 -7.48 -16.71
N PHE A 62 -5.78 -8.46 -17.48
CA PHE A 62 -4.35 -8.79 -17.58
C PHE A 62 -3.49 -7.59 -17.99
N LYS A 63 -3.95 -6.77 -18.96
CA LYS A 63 -3.16 -5.62 -19.43
C LYS A 63 -3.09 -4.55 -18.35
N GLY A 64 -4.24 -4.20 -17.77
CA GLY A 64 -4.31 -3.24 -16.65
C GLY A 64 -3.46 -3.69 -15.47
N ASN A 65 -3.49 -4.98 -15.13
CA ASN A 65 -2.66 -5.58 -14.08
C ASN A 65 -1.16 -5.42 -14.37
N ALA A 66 -0.72 -5.77 -15.57
CA ALA A 66 0.68 -5.67 -15.97
C ALA A 66 1.19 -4.22 -15.91
N TYR A 67 0.40 -3.26 -16.41
CA TYR A 67 0.75 -1.85 -16.34
C TYR A 67 0.79 -1.34 -14.88
N ALA A 68 -0.16 -1.73 -14.04
CA ALA A 68 -0.18 -1.30 -12.65
C ALA A 68 1.02 -1.81 -11.85
N ASN A 69 1.41 -3.08 -12.05
CA ASN A 69 2.63 -3.61 -11.43
C ASN A 69 3.87 -2.87 -11.95
N TYR A 70 3.98 -2.66 -13.26
CA TYR A 70 5.11 -1.93 -13.85
C TYR A 70 5.21 -0.50 -13.28
N LEU A 71 4.09 0.21 -13.13
CA LEU A 71 4.08 1.53 -12.52
C LEU A 71 4.50 1.46 -11.05
N LEU A 72 4.03 0.48 -10.29
CA LEU A 72 4.41 0.31 -8.88
C LEU A 72 5.92 0.07 -8.74
N ASP A 73 6.49 -0.79 -9.58
CA ASP A 73 7.94 -1.06 -9.61
C ASP A 73 8.73 0.20 -9.95
N LEU A 74 8.26 1.00 -10.93
CA LEU A 74 8.89 2.27 -11.26
C LEU A 74 8.86 3.25 -10.07
N VAL A 75 7.74 3.34 -9.34
CA VAL A 75 7.66 4.23 -8.18
C VAL A 75 8.59 3.73 -7.06
N ASP A 76 8.65 2.43 -6.81
CA ASP A 76 9.53 1.82 -5.80
C ASP A 76 11.02 2.09 -6.09
N HIS A 77 11.43 2.11 -7.37
CA HIS A 77 12.80 2.43 -7.77
C HIS A 77 13.11 3.93 -7.82
N ALA A 78 12.09 4.78 -8.05
CA ALA A 78 12.28 6.21 -8.23
C ALA A 78 12.30 7.00 -6.92
N TYR A 79 11.72 6.46 -5.84
CA TYR A 79 11.53 7.16 -4.57
C TYR A 79 12.20 6.41 -3.42
N ALA A 80 12.88 7.14 -2.54
CA ALA A 80 13.36 6.58 -1.29
C ALA A 80 12.22 6.37 -0.28
N ASP A 81 12.44 5.49 0.70
CA ASP A 81 11.53 5.30 1.82
C ASP A 81 11.24 6.64 2.53
N TYR A 82 9.98 6.86 2.88
CA TYR A 82 9.45 8.08 3.50
C TYR A 82 9.57 9.36 2.67
N GLN A 83 9.95 9.27 1.40
CA GLN A 83 9.94 10.42 0.52
C GLN A 83 8.49 10.75 0.10
N PRO A 84 7.98 11.96 0.38
CA PRO A 84 6.65 12.35 -0.05
C PRO A 84 6.50 12.28 -1.56
N LEU A 85 5.55 11.47 -2.03
CA LEU A 85 5.14 11.41 -3.43
C LEU A 85 4.39 12.71 -3.71
N GLY A 86 5.07 13.68 -4.32
CA GLY A 86 4.54 15.03 -4.53
C GLY A 86 3.09 15.04 -5.05
N LYS A 87 2.32 16.06 -4.66
CA LYS A 87 0.85 16.22 -4.84
C LYS A 87 0.30 15.91 -6.25
N LYS A 88 1.14 15.86 -7.29
CA LYS A 88 0.77 15.59 -8.69
C LYS A 88 0.49 14.12 -9.01
N LEU A 89 1.09 13.15 -8.33
CA LEU A 89 0.90 11.72 -8.63
C LEU A 89 -0.45 11.18 -8.15
N LEU A 90 -1.05 11.79 -7.12
CA LEU A 90 -2.28 11.32 -6.49
C LEU A 90 -3.57 11.65 -7.27
N PHE A 91 -3.51 12.46 -8.33
CA PHE A 91 -4.68 12.92 -9.09
C PHE A 91 -4.73 12.43 -10.56
N SER A 92 -3.84 11.53 -10.97
CA SER A 92 -3.71 11.15 -12.38
C SER A 92 -4.30 9.77 -12.76
N PHE A 93 -5.12 9.16 -11.91
CA PHE A 93 -5.82 7.91 -12.21
C PHE A 93 -7.29 7.97 -11.80
#